data_AF-A0A8H7I175-F1
#
_entry.id   AF-A0A8H7I175-F1
#
_cell.length_a   1.000
_cell.length_b   1.000
_cell.length_c   1.000
_cell.angle_alpha   90.00
_cell.angle_beta   90.00
_cell.angle_gamma   90.00
#
_symmetry.space_group_name_H-M   'P 1'
#
loop_
_entity.id
_entity.type
_entity.pdbx_description
1 polymer ?
#
loop_
_entity_poly.entity_id
_entity_poly.type
_entity_poly.pdbx_seq_one_letter_code
_entity_poly.pdbx_strand_id
1 'polypeptide(L)'
;MSSTPPRNKWGRFDFWVSKIKKHPRSNAETPDPTPSSRNATQTSNALGGTSRMQSTTPVPHDMSTTPPPTIEDSVTGGLTPPSLHEQASFVGPRTPDFQKNTADRPRFQHVGAALKGLCQSAGVFPPLQAIITDVISCFETLEIDSTYETEYEALLLELQTLSDSLAYHVPRSNSAHMSDCITRMKKSIAKQTEVIKKRRDQPLERNLEKAEQYRQEVLRAYRGIESAFRQLQTDATMDIWSSVGEQTANSRLHQLFPSRLAPHNSTLSTEVDRRACTKHTRTQILLELDQWSADPQKPNVYWMNGMAGTGKTTIAYTFAESLKRRGLLGASFFCTRASSECQDVGQIIPTITYQLARYSMSFQSAVVKVLGSDPDIGTRAIAEQCEQLIKEPLAQVKDVIPGGLVVVIDALDECNNANGVRTILDVLFRITPNLPLKFFITSRPEPIIRHRIEALSDLNRSMCVLHEIEKWMVEADIELYLREELDDSVSDQNLSQLAKLSGNLSTRDHSHLINELGFQHSDINELYTTILEAAVHQSGRDSQEQQQMRLILWTAVCTREPVNIDTLAALTGIKATKVNTLLQSLYSVLHVSRATSMITTLHASFPTLCLARRGCQSSTATKQA
;
A
#
# COMPACT_ATOMS: atom_id res chain seq x y z
N MET A 1 -39.42 -12.83 14.30
CA MET A 1 -39.03 -13.73 15.42
C MET A 1 -38.15 -14.83 14.85
N SER A 2 -36.84 -14.71 15.01
CA SER A 2 -35.89 -15.82 14.87
C SER A 2 -34.68 -15.50 15.74
N SER A 3 -34.70 -16.03 16.95
CA SER A 3 -33.65 -15.92 17.96
C SER A 3 -32.44 -16.77 17.54
N THR A 4 -31.33 -16.13 17.22
CA THR A 4 -30.00 -16.76 17.21
C THR A 4 -29.61 -17.17 18.64
N PRO A 5 -29.03 -18.37 18.86
CA PRO A 5 -28.64 -18.81 20.19
C PRO A 5 -27.41 -18.04 20.70
N PRO A 6 -27.23 -17.91 22.03
CA PRO A 6 -26.07 -17.24 22.60
C PRO A 6 -24.80 -18.02 22.27
N ARG A 7 -23.78 -17.31 21.77
CA ARG A 7 -22.44 -17.86 21.52
C ARG A 7 -21.86 -18.37 22.84
N ASN A 8 -21.51 -19.65 22.90
CA ASN A 8 -20.81 -20.29 24.03
C ASN A 8 -19.52 -19.52 24.37
N LYS A 9 -19.55 -18.67 25.41
CA LYS A 9 -18.39 -17.91 25.91
C LYS A 9 -17.37 -18.79 26.65
N TRP A 10 -17.78 -19.94 27.20
CA TRP A 10 -16.86 -20.91 27.83
C TRP A 10 -15.86 -21.53 26.84
N GLY A 11 -16.25 -21.66 25.58
CA GLY A 11 -15.36 -22.12 24.52
C GLY A 11 -14.20 -21.15 24.25
N ARG A 12 -14.31 -19.85 24.54
CA ARG A 12 -13.20 -18.89 24.39
C ARG A 12 -12.19 -18.97 25.52
N PHE A 13 -12.63 -19.25 26.75
CA PHE A 13 -11.74 -19.47 27.89
C PHE A 13 -10.97 -20.78 27.72
N ASP A 14 -11.65 -21.87 27.33
CA ASP A 14 -11.00 -23.15 27.02
C ASP A 14 -10.16 -23.08 25.73
N PHE A 15 -10.52 -22.26 24.75
CA PHE A 15 -9.71 -22.00 23.55
C PHE A 15 -8.44 -21.19 23.89
N TRP A 16 -8.52 -20.25 24.83
CA TRP A 16 -7.37 -19.51 25.35
C TRP A 16 -6.43 -20.45 26.16
N VAL A 17 -6.99 -21.33 27.00
CA VAL A 17 -6.24 -22.40 27.70
C VAL A 17 -5.67 -23.45 26.72
N SER A 18 -6.34 -23.73 25.60
CA SER A 18 -5.94 -24.73 24.59
C SER A 18 -4.87 -24.20 23.62
N LYS A 19 -4.90 -22.90 23.24
CA LYS A 19 -3.84 -22.27 22.43
C LYS A 19 -2.52 -22.17 23.21
N ILE A 20 -2.57 -21.98 24.52
CA ILE A 20 -1.39 -22.01 25.40
C ILE A 20 -0.81 -23.44 25.52
N LYS A 21 -1.63 -24.49 25.34
CA LYS A 21 -1.20 -25.90 25.45
C LYS A 21 -0.68 -26.54 24.16
N LYS A 22 -0.73 -25.88 22.99
CA LYS A 22 -0.30 -26.48 21.71
C LYS A 22 0.62 -25.57 20.89
N HIS A 23 1.92 -25.68 21.14
CA HIS A 23 2.93 -25.82 20.08
C HIS A 23 4.13 -26.64 20.61
N PRO A 24 4.89 -27.32 19.73
CA PRO A 24 5.39 -28.66 19.99
C PRO A 24 6.71 -28.67 20.78
N ARG A 25 6.79 -29.60 21.73
CA ARG A 25 8.06 -30.01 22.36
C ARG A 25 8.98 -30.58 21.30
N SER A 26 10.16 -30.01 21.15
CA SER A 26 11.31 -30.66 20.51
C SER A 26 11.73 -31.86 21.38
N ASN A 27 11.39 -33.07 20.98
CA ASN A 27 11.97 -34.26 21.58
C ASN A 27 13.41 -34.40 21.07
N ALA A 28 14.37 -34.21 21.99
CA ALA A 28 15.72 -34.71 21.84
C ALA A 28 15.72 -36.17 22.33
N GLU A 29 15.90 -37.13 21.42
CA GLU A 29 16.32 -38.48 21.75
C GLU A 29 17.70 -38.73 21.13
N THR A 30 18.65 -39.12 21.98
CA THR A 30 20.00 -39.58 21.61
C THR A 30 19.98 -40.99 21.00
N PRO A 31 20.99 -41.35 20.17
CA PRO A 31 20.91 -42.47 19.22
C PRO A 31 21.58 -43.77 19.72
N ASP A 32 21.15 -44.92 19.18
CA ASP A 32 21.96 -46.03 18.61
C ASP A 32 21.14 -47.34 18.49
N PRO A 33 21.55 -48.38 17.72
CA PRO A 33 22.49 -48.42 16.59
C PRO A 33 21.92 -49.11 15.33
N THR A 34 22.61 -48.92 14.20
CA THR A 34 22.44 -49.64 12.91
C THR A 34 22.70 -51.15 13.00
N PRO A 35 22.23 -51.99 12.04
CA PRO A 35 23.02 -52.29 10.83
C PRO A 35 22.12 -52.44 9.57
N SER A 36 22.54 -52.25 8.32
CA SER A 36 23.71 -52.83 7.65
C SER A 36 23.84 -52.30 6.20
N SER A 37 25.09 -52.08 5.77
CA SER A 37 25.68 -52.39 4.44
C SER A 37 25.10 -51.72 3.18
N ARG A 38 25.85 -51.12 2.25
CA ARG A 38 27.27 -51.28 1.85
C ARG A 38 27.64 -50.18 0.82
N ASN A 39 28.88 -49.69 0.95
CA ASN A 39 29.84 -49.30 -0.10
C ASN A 39 29.43 -48.27 -1.18
N ALA A 40 29.99 -47.05 -1.16
CA ALA A 40 31.27 -46.63 -1.79
C ALA A 40 30.91 -45.68 -2.96
N THR A 41 31.59 -44.57 -3.28
CA THR A 41 33.00 -44.22 -3.19
C THR A 41 33.15 -42.69 -3.29
N GLN A 42 34.23 -42.19 -2.70
CA GLN A 42 34.80 -40.83 -2.71
C GLN A 42 34.89 -40.23 -4.13
N THR A 43 34.86 -38.90 -4.34
CA THR A 43 36.02 -37.98 -4.28
C THR A 43 35.51 -36.58 -4.70
N SER A 44 35.61 -35.52 -3.89
CA SER A 44 36.74 -34.58 -3.64
C SER A 44 36.90 -33.43 -4.65
N ASN A 45 37.05 -32.22 -4.07
CA ASN A 45 37.70 -30.99 -4.57
C ASN A 45 36.89 -30.12 -5.55
N ALA A 46 36.56 -28.85 -5.26
CA ALA A 46 37.33 -27.67 -4.82
C ALA A 46 37.98 -26.87 -5.97
N LEU A 47 37.69 -25.56 -5.95
CA LEU A 47 38.46 -24.41 -6.46
C LEU A 47 38.45 -24.08 -7.96
N GLY A 48 37.89 -22.88 -8.26
CA GLY A 48 38.71 -21.73 -8.65
C GLY A 48 38.87 -21.36 -10.13
N GLY A 49 38.77 -20.06 -10.40
CA GLY A 49 39.45 -19.35 -11.52
C GLY A 49 38.60 -19.06 -12.76
N THR A 50 38.19 -17.82 -13.09
CA THR A 50 38.92 -16.65 -13.64
C THR A 50 39.02 -16.57 -15.18
N SER A 51 38.82 -15.33 -15.68
CA SER A 51 39.12 -14.74 -17.01
C SER A 51 38.19 -15.09 -18.17
N ARG A 52 37.62 -14.16 -18.98
CA ARG A 52 37.93 -12.82 -19.54
C ARG A 52 38.18 -12.92 -21.06
N MET A 53 37.24 -12.34 -21.82
CA MET A 53 37.30 -11.70 -23.15
C MET A 53 37.89 -12.44 -24.38
N GLN A 54 37.12 -12.48 -25.48
CA GLN A 54 37.27 -11.60 -26.66
C GLN A 54 36.22 -11.91 -27.75
N SER A 55 36.00 -10.93 -28.63
CA SER A 55 35.00 -10.86 -29.70
C SER A 55 35.38 -11.66 -30.96
N THR A 56 34.39 -12.00 -31.79
CA THR A 56 34.36 -11.84 -33.27
C THR A 56 33.06 -12.46 -33.86
N THR A 57 32.40 -11.74 -34.76
CA THR A 57 31.32 -12.18 -35.68
C THR A 57 31.83 -13.17 -36.75
N PRO A 58 30.98 -14.05 -37.35
CA PRO A 58 30.23 -13.71 -38.58
C PRO A 58 28.84 -14.39 -38.82
N VAL A 59 28.01 -13.70 -39.61
CA VAL A 59 26.96 -14.05 -40.63
C VAL A 59 26.18 -15.39 -40.60
N PRO A 60 24.84 -15.42 -40.88
CA PRO A 60 23.96 -16.59 -40.80
C PRO A 60 23.70 -17.32 -42.14
N HIS A 61 23.22 -18.57 -42.04
CA HIS A 61 22.74 -19.41 -43.15
C HIS A 61 21.20 -19.49 -43.22
N ASP A 62 20.71 -19.36 -44.46
CA ASP A 62 19.47 -19.80 -45.14
C ASP A 62 18.91 -21.19 -44.71
N MET A 63 17.69 -21.67 -44.99
CA MET A 63 16.59 -21.40 -45.95
C MET A 63 15.32 -22.15 -45.49
N SER A 64 14.11 -21.68 -45.85
CA SER A 64 13.11 -22.45 -46.64
C SER A 64 11.76 -21.72 -46.74
N THR A 65 11.37 -21.42 -47.97
CA THR A 65 10.04 -20.95 -48.43
C THR A 65 9.66 -21.71 -49.69
N THR A 66 8.41 -22.11 -49.85
CA THR A 66 7.84 -22.63 -51.12
C THR A 66 6.48 -21.95 -51.45
N PRO A 67 6.18 -21.68 -52.75
CA PRO A 67 4.99 -20.95 -53.22
C PRO A 67 3.93 -21.84 -53.91
N PRO A 68 2.73 -21.31 -54.27
CA PRO A 68 1.73 -21.99 -55.10
C PRO A 68 1.75 -21.56 -56.60
N PRO A 69 1.04 -22.27 -57.51
CA PRO A 69 1.25 -22.20 -58.96
C PRO A 69 0.25 -21.32 -59.76
N THR A 70 0.63 -21.12 -61.01
CA THR A 70 0.13 -20.30 -62.13
C THR A 70 -1.11 -20.87 -62.85
N ILE A 71 -1.89 -19.99 -63.51
CA ILE A 71 -3.02 -20.29 -64.41
C ILE A 71 -2.58 -20.12 -65.88
N GLU A 72 -2.97 -21.06 -66.76
CA GLU A 72 -2.72 -21.06 -68.21
C GLU A 72 -3.87 -20.45 -69.03
N ASP A 73 -3.52 -19.81 -70.14
CA ASP A 73 -4.39 -19.37 -71.24
C ASP A 73 -4.51 -20.46 -72.33
N SER A 74 -5.68 -20.63 -72.96
CA SER A 74 -5.77 -21.00 -74.39
C SER A 74 -7.13 -20.63 -75.04
N VAL A 75 -7.04 -20.32 -76.34
CA VAL A 75 -8.05 -19.72 -77.24
C VAL A 75 -8.79 -20.77 -78.11
N THR A 76 -9.98 -20.42 -78.63
CA THR A 76 -10.61 -20.72 -79.96
C THR A 76 -12.12 -21.03 -79.78
N GLY A 77 -13.10 -20.59 -80.59
CA GLY A 77 -13.21 -19.79 -81.82
C GLY A 77 -14.70 -19.73 -82.23
N GLY A 78 -15.10 -18.87 -83.18
CA GLY A 78 -16.43 -18.93 -83.82
C GLY A 78 -17.00 -17.60 -84.33
N LEU A 79 -17.00 -17.42 -85.66
CA LEU A 79 -17.48 -16.27 -86.44
C LEU A 79 -18.99 -16.34 -86.78
N THR A 80 -19.68 -15.18 -86.87
CA THR A 80 -20.64 -14.79 -87.96
C THR A 80 -21.24 -13.37 -87.73
N PRO A 81 -21.33 -12.49 -88.75
CA PRO A 81 -22.06 -11.20 -88.72
C PRO A 81 -23.20 -11.16 -89.79
N PRO A 82 -23.80 -10.01 -90.19
CA PRO A 82 -24.49 -8.92 -89.47
C PRO A 82 -25.94 -8.70 -90.03
N SER A 83 -26.74 -7.78 -89.46
CA SER A 83 -27.78 -7.10 -90.26
C SER A 83 -28.12 -5.70 -89.74
N LEU A 84 -28.12 -4.75 -90.68
CA LEU A 84 -28.50 -3.35 -90.58
C LEU A 84 -30.00 -3.21 -90.90
N HIS A 85 -30.72 -2.37 -90.16
CA HIS A 85 -31.76 -1.50 -90.72
C HIS A 85 -32.08 -0.33 -89.77
N GLU A 86 -31.60 0.85 -90.15
CA GLU A 86 -32.35 2.11 -90.30
C GLU A 86 -33.73 2.24 -89.63
N GLN A 87 -33.90 3.23 -88.73
CA GLN A 87 -34.60 4.49 -89.05
C GLN A 87 -34.68 5.42 -87.83
N ALA A 88 -34.40 6.70 -88.10
CA ALA A 88 -34.49 7.81 -87.16
C ALA A 88 -35.95 8.18 -86.84
N SER A 89 -36.21 8.60 -85.60
CA SER A 89 -37.27 9.57 -85.30
C SER A 89 -36.85 10.47 -84.15
N PHE A 90 -37.07 11.77 -84.36
CA PHE A 90 -36.73 12.90 -83.51
C PHE A 90 -37.92 13.23 -82.59
N VAL A 91 -37.65 13.81 -81.40
CA VAL A 91 -38.40 14.89 -80.69
C VAL A 91 -38.41 14.71 -79.15
N GLY A 92 -37.92 15.75 -78.46
CA GLY A 92 -38.34 16.16 -77.11
C GLY A 92 -37.19 16.44 -76.11
N PRO A 93 -37.00 17.68 -75.60
CA PRO A 93 -35.99 17.96 -74.60
C PRO A 93 -36.43 17.37 -73.25
N ARG A 94 -35.68 16.38 -72.76
CA ARG A 94 -35.87 15.85 -71.40
C ARG A 94 -35.25 16.82 -70.39
N THR A 95 -36.04 17.13 -69.38
CA THR A 95 -35.66 17.76 -68.11
C THR A 95 -34.44 17.07 -67.48
N PRO A 96 -33.58 17.78 -66.73
CA PRO A 96 -32.44 17.15 -66.07
C PRO A 96 -32.95 16.21 -64.98
N ASP A 97 -32.71 14.92 -65.17
CA ASP A 97 -32.91 13.88 -64.18
C ASP A 97 -32.00 14.14 -62.97
N PHE A 98 -32.61 14.31 -61.79
CA PHE A 98 -31.91 14.11 -60.52
C PHE A 98 -31.49 12.64 -60.44
N GLN A 99 -30.21 12.36 -60.69
CA GLN A 99 -29.67 11.01 -60.60
C GLN A 99 -29.72 10.50 -59.15
N LYS A 100 -30.73 9.65 -58.87
CA LYS A 100 -30.68 8.67 -57.77
C LYS A 100 -29.59 7.65 -58.08
N ASN A 101 -28.32 7.95 -57.79
CA ASN A 101 -27.26 6.95 -57.89
C ASN A 101 -26.21 7.13 -56.79
N THR A 102 -26.64 6.98 -55.54
CA THR A 102 -25.78 6.90 -54.36
C THR A 102 -25.16 5.52 -54.19
N ALA A 103 -25.78 4.48 -54.78
CA ALA A 103 -25.34 3.09 -54.73
C ALA A 103 -24.08 2.77 -55.57
N ASP A 104 -23.81 3.53 -56.63
CA ASP A 104 -22.69 3.30 -57.57
C ASP A 104 -21.39 4.04 -57.20
N ARG A 105 -21.38 4.81 -56.09
CA ARG A 105 -20.20 5.57 -55.68
C ARG A 105 -19.36 4.75 -54.69
N PRO A 106 -18.11 4.36 -55.04
CA PRO A 106 -17.29 3.48 -54.20
C PRO A 106 -17.04 4.04 -52.80
N ARG A 107 -16.90 5.36 -52.64
CA ARG A 107 -16.66 6.00 -51.32
C ARG A 107 -17.83 5.83 -50.34
N PHE A 108 -19.07 5.80 -50.81
CA PHE A 108 -20.23 5.53 -49.94
C PHE A 108 -20.22 4.12 -49.38
N GLN A 109 -19.83 3.15 -50.22
CA GLN A 109 -19.69 1.76 -49.80
C GLN A 109 -18.58 1.62 -48.75
N HIS A 110 -17.47 2.33 -48.92
CA HIS A 110 -16.38 2.35 -47.95
C HIS A 110 -16.77 2.96 -46.60
N VAL A 111 -17.46 4.11 -46.58
CA VAL A 111 -17.98 4.71 -45.33
C VAL A 111 -19.00 3.81 -44.66
N GLY A 112 -19.93 3.23 -45.43
CA GLY A 112 -20.92 2.29 -44.90
C GLY A 112 -20.28 1.04 -44.29
N ALA A 113 -19.21 0.53 -44.92
CA ALA A 113 -18.42 -0.58 -44.37
C ALA A 113 -17.69 -0.19 -43.08
N ALA A 114 -17.04 0.98 -43.05
CA ALA A 114 -16.35 1.49 -41.87
C ALA A 114 -17.30 1.71 -40.68
N LEU A 115 -18.48 2.32 -40.91
CA LEU A 115 -19.52 2.49 -39.89
C LEU A 115 -20.07 1.15 -39.38
N LYS A 116 -20.25 0.16 -40.27
CA LYS A 116 -20.65 -1.20 -39.87
C LYS A 116 -19.57 -1.87 -39.02
N GLY A 117 -18.30 -1.72 -39.38
CA GLY A 117 -17.16 -2.18 -38.57
C GLY A 117 -17.13 -1.53 -37.19
N LEU A 118 -17.33 -0.21 -37.12
CA LEU A 118 -17.46 0.51 -35.85
C LEU A 118 -18.65 0.00 -35.03
N CYS A 119 -19.83 -0.20 -35.64
CA CYS A 119 -21.02 -0.73 -34.97
C CYS A 119 -20.77 -2.11 -34.34
N GLN A 120 -20.05 -3.00 -35.03
CA GLN A 120 -19.69 -4.32 -34.50
C GLN A 120 -18.70 -4.22 -33.32
N SER A 121 -17.68 -3.37 -33.46
CA SER A 121 -16.69 -3.13 -32.40
C SER A 121 -17.29 -2.46 -31.15
N ALA A 122 -18.34 -1.65 -31.34
CA ALA A 122 -19.06 -0.95 -30.29
C ALA A 122 -19.99 -1.83 -29.44
N GLY A 123 -20.00 -3.15 -29.62
CA GLY A 123 -20.85 -4.08 -28.84
C GLY A 123 -20.65 -4.01 -27.32
N VAL A 124 -19.50 -3.50 -26.85
CA VAL A 124 -19.23 -3.23 -25.43
C VAL A 124 -20.09 -2.08 -24.88
N PHE A 125 -20.59 -1.21 -25.77
CA PHE A 125 -21.40 -0.04 -25.45
C PHE A 125 -22.71 -0.04 -26.25
N PRO A 126 -23.78 -0.68 -25.76
CA PRO A 126 -25.08 -0.71 -26.44
C PRO A 126 -25.63 0.67 -26.86
N PRO A 127 -25.46 1.76 -26.06
CA PRO A 127 -25.85 3.10 -26.49
C PRO A 127 -25.11 3.57 -27.74
N LEU A 128 -23.83 3.23 -27.89
CA LEU A 128 -23.00 3.59 -29.04
C LEU A 128 -23.46 2.86 -30.30
N GLN A 129 -23.72 1.55 -30.18
CA GLN A 129 -24.21 0.71 -31.27
C GLN A 129 -25.53 1.24 -31.86
N ALA A 130 -26.47 1.64 -31.01
CA ALA A 130 -27.75 2.21 -31.44
C ALA A 130 -27.55 3.53 -32.24
N ILE A 131 -26.66 4.40 -31.77
CA ILE A 131 -26.35 5.67 -32.45
C ILE A 131 -25.73 5.43 -33.83
N ILE A 132 -24.75 4.53 -33.91
CA ILE A 132 -24.07 4.24 -35.18
C ILE A 132 -25.06 3.62 -36.18
N THR A 133 -25.97 2.78 -35.71
CA THR A 133 -27.05 2.21 -36.54
C THR A 133 -27.97 3.31 -37.10
N ASP A 134 -28.34 4.28 -36.27
CA ASP A 134 -29.11 5.46 -36.70
C ASP A 134 -28.34 6.30 -37.75
N VAL A 135 -27.02 6.46 -37.58
CA VAL A 135 -26.15 7.16 -38.53
C VAL A 135 -26.06 6.41 -39.85
N ILE A 136 -25.87 5.09 -39.83
CA ILE A 136 -25.85 4.24 -41.03
C ILE A 136 -27.13 4.46 -41.87
N SER A 137 -28.30 4.47 -41.22
CA SER A 137 -29.58 4.71 -41.91
C SER A 137 -29.65 6.10 -42.58
N CYS A 138 -29.02 7.12 -41.99
CA CYS A 138 -28.92 8.46 -42.59
C CYS A 138 -27.98 8.45 -43.80
N PHE A 139 -26.90 7.68 -43.79
CA PHE A 139 -25.95 7.60 -44.91
C PHE A 139 -26.46 6.79 -46.09
N GLU A 140 -27.22 5.71 -45.85
CA GLU A 140 -27.86 4.92 -46.91
C GLU A 140 -28.88 5.74 -47.73
N THR A 141 -29.33 6.88 -47.20
CA THR A 141 -30.33 7.75 -47.82
C THR A 141 -29.80 9.13 -48.21
N LEU A 142 -28.48 9.35 -48.11
CA LEU A 142 -27.83 10.61 -48.44
C LEU A 142 -27.80 10.83 -49.96
N GLU A 143 -28.45 11.88 -50.46
CA GLU A 143 -28.33 12.34 -51.85
C GLU A 143 -27.22 13.40 -51.97
N ILE A 144 -26.21 13.18 -52.83
CA ILE A 144 -25.14 14.17 -53.07
C ILE A 144 -25.61 15.20 -54.09
N ASP A 145 -25.52 16.47 -53.71
CA ASP A 145 -25.69 17.59 -54.63
C ASP A 145 -24.37 17.90 -55.35
N SER A 146 -24.42 18.12 -56.67
CA SER A 146 -23.25 18.47 -57.49
C SER A 146 -22.59 19.79 -57.07
N THR A 147 -23.34 20.69 -56.41
CA THR A 147 -22.84 21.98 -55.91
C THR A 147 -21.90 21.82 -54.71
N TYR A 148 -22.10 20.78 -53.90
CA TYR A 148 -21.36 20.51 -52.65
C TYR A 148 -20.54 19.22 -52.72
N GLU A 149 -20.33 18.68 -53.91
CA GLU A 149 -19.73 17.36 -54.13
C GLU A 149 -18.36 17.22 -53.45
N THR A 150 -17.51 18.24 -53.57
CA THR A 150 -16.19 18.28 -52.92
C THR A 150 -16.28 18.28 -51.39
N GLU A 151 -17.26 18.99 -50.82
CA GLU A 151 -17.47 19.07 -49.37
C GLU A 151 -18.00 17.75 -48.80
N TYR A 152 -18.93 17.11 -49.52
CA TYR A 152 -19.41 15.77 -49.16
C TYR A 152 -18.32 14.71 -49.31
N GLU A 153 -17.50 14.79 -50.35
CA GLU A 153 -16.38 13.86 -50.54
C GLU A 153 -15.35 13.94 -49.41
N ALA A 154 -14.99 15.16 -48.99
CA ALA A 154 -14.08 15.37 -47.87
C ALA A 154 -14.68 14.82 -46.55
N LEU A 155 -15.95 15.13 -46.29
CA LEU A 155 -16.68 14.66 -45.10
C LEU A 155 -16.76 13.13 -45.03
N LEU A 156 -17.07 12.48 -46.16
CA LEU A 156 -17.13 11.03 -46.25
C LEU A 156 -15.77 10.40 -45.96
N LEU A 157 -14.69 10.95 -46.51
CA LEU A 157 -13.33 10.45 -46.25
C LEU A 157 -12.94 10.60 -44.77
N GLU A 158 -13.26 11.73 -44.15
CA GLU A 158 -13.00 11.96 -42.72
C GLU A 158 -13.81 11.01 -41.84
N LEU A 159 -15.10 10.85 -42.13
CA LEU A 159 -15.95 9.90 -41.39
C LEU A 159 -15.49 8.47 -41.55
N GLN A 160 -15.04 8.05 -42.74
CA GLN A 160 -14.44 6.73 -42.92
C GLN A 160 -13.24 6.56 -41.99
N THR A 161 -12.29 7.50 -42.06
CA THR A 161 -11.04 7.47 -41.28
C THR A 161 -11.30 7.45 -39.77
N LEU A 162 -12.22 8.30 -39.30
CA LEU A 162 -12.64 8.34 -37.90
C LEU A 162 -13.31 7.03 -37.49
N SER A 163 -14.18 6.46 -38.34
CA SER A 163 -14.89 5.21 -38.02
C SER A 163 -13.92 4.05 -37.89
N ASP A 164 -12.96 3.92 -38.81
CA ASP A 164 -11.94 2.87 -38.78
C ASP A 164 -11.04 3.00 -37.53
N SER A 165 -10.62 4.23 -37.20
CA SER A 165 -9.83 4.49 -35.99
C SER A 165 -10.60 4.18 -34.71
N LEU A 166 -11.85 4.65 -34.62
CA LEU A 166 -12.71 4.38 -33.46
C LEU A 166 -12.98 2.89 -33.30
N ALA A 167 -13.13 2.13 -34.40
CA ALA A 167 -13.35 0.71 -34.35
C ALA A 167 -12.19 -0.06 -33.69
N TYR A 168 -10.97 0.48 -33.81
CA TYR A 168 -9.79 -0.05 -33.15
C TYR A 168 -9.69 0.35 -31.66
N HIS A 169 -10.01 1.60 -31.33
CA HIS A 169 -9.77 2.17 -29.98
C HIS A 169 -10.93 1.95 -28.99
N VAL A 170 -12.18 1.99 -29.45
CA VAL A 170 -13.37 1.89 -28.58
C VAL A 170 -13.43 0.57 -27.80
N PRO A 171 -13.16 -0.61 -28.39
CA PRO A 171 -13.19 -1.87 -27.62
C PRO A 171 -12.14 -1.96 -26.50
N ARG A 172 -11.08 -1.14 -26.60
CA ARG A 172 -9.96 -1.12 -25.64
C ARG A 172 -10.19 -0.14 -24.48
N SER A 173 -11.26 0.64 -24.53
CA SER A 173 -11.62 1.64 -23.54
C SER A 173 -12.83 1.13 -22.75
N ASN A 174 -12.70 0.89 -21.45
CA ASN A 174 -13.79 0.37 -20.61
C ASN A 174 -14.00 1.18 -19.32
N SER A 175 -13.60 2.46 -19.33
CA SER A 175 -13.71 3.34 -18.17
C SER A 175 -15.12 3.94 -18.00
N ALA A 176 -15.42 4.41 -16.78
CA ALA A 176 -16.63 5.19 -16.51
C ALA A 176 -16.65 6.50 -17.32
N HIS A 177 -15.49 7.14 -17.52
CA HIS A 177 -15.36 8.35 -18.32
C HIS A 177 -15.80 8.13 -19.78
N MET A 178 -15.40 7.00 -20.38
CA MET A 178 -15.81 6.62 -21.74
C MET A 178 -17.34 6.49 -21.85
N SER A 179 -17.98 5.93 -20.83
CA SER A 179 -19.45 5.77 -20.78
C SER A 179 -20.18 7.13 -20.77
N ASP A 180 -19.66 8.11 -20.04
CA ASP A 180 -20.18 9.48 -20.02
C ASP A 180 -19.99 10.18 -21.37
N CYS A 181 -18.82 10.00 -22.00
CA CYS A 181 -18.52 10.55 -23.33
C CYS A 181 -19.50 10.01 -24.37
N ILE A 182 -19.75 8.70 -24.36
CA ILE A 182 -20.73 8.05 -25.25
C ILE A 182 -22.15 8.58 -25.00
N THR A 183 -22.52 8.86 -23.76
CA THR A 183 -23.84 9.43 -23.42
C THR A 183 -23.99 10.87 -23.94
N ARG A 184 -22.95 11.71 -23.80
CA ARG A 184 -22.94 13.06 -24.39
C ARG A 184 -23.04 13.00 -25.91
N MET A 185 -22.27 12.11 -26.53
CA MET A 185 -22.29 11.91 -27.96
C MET A 185 -23.66 11.41 -28.45
N LYS A 186 -24.31 10.48 -27.73
CA LYS A 186 -25.68 10.03 -28.02
C LYS A 186 -26.63 11.19 -28.21
N LYS A 187 -26.60 12.13 -27.27
CA LYS A 187 -27.47 13.31 -27.31
C LYS A 187 -27.13 14.21 -28.49
N SER A 188 -25.84 14.39 -28.78
CA SER A 188 -25.37 15.21 -29.91
C SER A 188 -25.80 14.61 -31.26
N ILE A 189 -25.49 13.32 -31.49
CA ILE A 189 -25.78 12.64 -32.75
C ILE A 189 -27.28 12.45 -32.94
N ALA A 190 -28.04 12.09 -31.90
CA ALA A 190 -29.50 12.00 -32.00
C ALA A 190 -30.13 13.31 -32.47
N LYS A 191 -29.61 14.46 -32.02
CA LYS A 191 -30.05 15.78 -32.49
C LYS A 191 -29.77 15.98 -33.98
N GLN A 192 -28.60 15.57 -34.47
CA GLN A 192 -28.24 15.71 -35.89
C GLN A 192 -29.04 14.74 -36.77
N THR A 193 -29.18 13.49 -36.36
CA THR A 193 -29.97 12.46 -37.03
C THR A 193 -31.45 12.87 -37.12
N GLU A 194 -32.01 13.50 -36.09
CA GLU A 194 -33.38 14.02 -36.11
C GLU A 194 -33.57 15.13 -37.17
N VAL A 195 -32.59 16.03 -37.32
CA VAL A 195 -32.61 17.05 -38.39
C VAL A 195 -32.62 16.38 -39.76
N ILE A 196 -31.77 15.37 -39.98
CA ILE A 196 -31.70 14.65 -41.26
C ILE A 196 -33.02 13.90 -41.55
N LYS A 197 -33.55 13.15 -40.57
CA LYS A 197 -34.80 12.39 -40.69
C LYS A 197 -36.02 13.29 -40.93
N LYS A 198 -36.18 14.35 -40.14
CA LYS A 198 -37.30 15.30 -40.28
C LYS A 198 -37.33 15.98 -41.64
N ARG A 199 -36.16 16.25 -42.24
CA ARG A 199 -36.06 16.86 -43.56
C ARG A 199 -36.28 15.87 -44.70
N ARG A 200 -35.91 14.60 -44.52
CA ARG A 200 -36.24 13.52 -45.45
C ARG A 200 -37.75 13.37 -45.66
N ASP A 201 -38.53 13.49 -44.60
CA ASP A 201 -39.98 13.28 -44.64
C ASP A 201 -40.76 14.51 -45.15
N GLN A 202 -40.08 15.62 -45.45
CA GLN A 202 -40.70 16.85 -45.98
C GLN A 202 -40.75 16.86 -47.52
N PRO A 203 -41.83 17.39 -48.13
CA PRO A 203 -41.96 17.47 -49.58
C PRO A 203 -40.92 18.41 -50.20
N LEU A 204 -40.49 18.09 -51.42
CA LEU A 204 -39.50 18.84 -52.19
C LEU A 204 -39.85 20.34 -52.27
N GLU A 205 -38.99 21.20 -51.71
CA GLU A 205 -39.22 22.64 -51.68
C GLU A 205 -39.01 23.27 -53.06
N ARG A 206 -40.06 23.91 -53.58
CA ARG A 206 -40.03 24.53 -54.91
C ARG A 206 -39.36 25.91 -54.93
N ASN A 207 -39.12 26.52 -53.76
CA ASN A 207 -38.40 27.78 -53.64
C ASN A 207 -36.88 27.52 -53.57
N LEU A 208 -36.13 28.09 -54.52
CA LEU A 208 -34.68 27.94 -54.66
C LEU A 208 -33.89 28.38 -53.42
N GLU A 209 -34.24 29.50 -52.79
CA GLU A 209 -33.54 30.01 -51.60
C GLU A 209 -33.72 29.09 -50.39
N LYS A 210 -34.94 28.58 -50.21
CA LYS A 210 -35.24 27.64 -49.13
C LYS A 210 -34.60 26.27 -49.40
N ALA A 211 -34.63 25.80 -50.64
CA ALA A 211 -33.93 24.57 -51.05
C ALA A 211 -32.42 24.65 -50.75
N GLU A 212 -31.81 25.81 -50.98
CA GLU A 212 -30.41 26.05 -50.66
C GLU A 212 -30.13 26.07 -49.15
N GLN A 213 -30.98 26.74 -48.37
CA GLN A 213 -30.90 26.71 -46.91
C GLN A 213 -31.02 25.29 -46.35
N TYR A 214 -31.87 24.44 -46.95
CA TYR A 214 -32.02 23.04 -46.53
C TYR A 214 -30.78 22.21 -46.82
N ARG A 215 -30.18 22.36 -47.99
CA ARG A 215 -28.91 21.66 -48.32
C ARG A 215 -27.82 21.99 -47.33
N GLN A 216 -27.70 23.27 -46.96
CA GLN A 216 -26.75 23.70 -45.94
C GLN A 216 -27.10 23.17 -44.54
N GLU A 217 -28.38 23.07 -44.18
CA GLU A 217 -28.81 22.51 -42.89
C GLU A 217 -28.46 21.02 -42.77
N VAL A 218 -28.68 20.24 -43.83
CA VAL A 218 -28.33 18.81 -43.90
C VAL A 218 -26.82 18.61 -43.86
N LEU A 219 -26.06 19.37 -44.66
CA LEU A 219 -24.59 19.31 -44.64
C LEU A 219 -24.02 19.69 -43.27
N ARG A 220 -24.58 20.71 -42.60
CA ARG A 220 -24.23 21.06 -41.21
C ARG A 220 -24.54 19.92 -40.25
N ALA A 221 -25.63 19.19 -40.45
CA ALA A 221 -25.96 18.05 -39.59
C ALA A 221 -24.94 16.91 -39.72
N TYR A 222 -24.53 16.56 -40.94
CA TYR A 222 -23.47 15.56 -41.14
C TYR A 222 -22.10 16.01 -40.62
N ARG A 223 -21.73 17.28 -40.79
CA ARG A 223 -20.54 17.86 -40.12
C ARG A 223 -20.65 17.81 -38.60
N GLY A 224 -21.86 17.95 -38.06
CA GLY A 224 -22.12 17.76 -36.63
C GLY A 224 -21.87 16.33 -36.16
N ILE A 225 -22.21 15.32 -36.98
CA ILE A 225 -21.91 13.90 -36.71
C ILE A 225 -20.40 13.65 -36.76
N GLU A 226 -19.72 14.18 -37.78
CA GLU A 226 -18.27 14.08 -37.93
C GLU A 226 -17.51 14.73 -36.77
N SER A 227 -17.90 15.93 -36.35
CA SER A 227 -17.36 16.58 -35.15
C SER A 227 -17.58 15.75 -33.88
N ALA A 228 -18.71 15.05 -33.75
CA ALA A 228 -18.98 14.19 -32.61
C ALA A 228 -18.09 12.94 -32.60
N PHE A 229 -17.81 12.34 -33.78
CA PHE A 229 -16.88 11.23 -33.92
C PHE A 229 -15.44 11.65 -33.61
N ARG A 230 -15.03 12.84 -34.06
CA ARG A 230 -13.72 13.43 -33.76
C ARG A 230 -13.53 13.66 -32.26
N GLN A 231 -14.58 14.14 -31.58
CA GLN A 231 -14.58 14.29 -30.12
C GLN A 231 -14.44 12.93 -29.42
N LEU A 232 -15.20 11.92 -29.85
CA LEU A 232 -15.10 10.57 -29.29
C LEU A 232 -13.69 9.98 -29.46
N GLN A 233 -13.05 10.20 -30.61
CA GLN A 233 -11.69 9.73 -30.86
C GLN A 233 -10.69 10.37 -29.90
N THR A 234 -10.83 11.67 -29.65
CA THR A 234 -10.01 12.41 -28.69
C THR A 234 -10.23 11.88 -27.27
N ASP A 235 -11.49 11.72 -26.86
CA ASP A 235 -11.86 11.21 -25.54
C ASP A 235 -11.35 9.76 -25.34
N ALA A 236 -11.44 8.90 -26.36
CA ALA A 236 -10.94 7.53 -26.32
C ALA A 236 -9.42 7.45 -26.29
N THR A 237 -8.75 8.30 -27.04
CA THR A 237 -7.29 8.38 -27.03
C THR A 237 -6.80 8.83 -25.65
N MET A 238 -7.41 9.86 -25.07
CA MET A 238 -7.07 10.34 -23.72
C MET A 238 -7.36 9.32 -22.63
N ASP A 239 -8.46 8.56 -22.75
CA ASP A 239 -8.80 7.48 -21.83
C ASP A 239 -7.76 6.35 -21.85
N ILE A 240 -7.31 5.96 -23.04
CA ILE A 240 -6.23 4.97 -23.20
C ILE A 240 -4.94 5.50 -22.57
N TRP A 241 -4.54 6.75 -22.84
CA TRP A 241 -3.33 7.33 -22.24
C TRP A 241 -3.41 7.43 -20.72
N SER A 242 -4.56 7.83 -20.18
CA SER A 242 -4.79 7.86 -18.73
C SER A 242 -4.69 6.47 -18.12
N SER A 243 -5.30 5.47 -18.75
CA SER A 243 -5.27 4.08 -18.30
C SER A 243 -3.84 3.51 -18.34
N VAL A 244 -3.11 3.73 -19.43
CA VAL A 244 -1.69 3.32 -19.56
C VAL A 244 -0.83 4.04 -18.53
N GLY A 245 -1.08 5.32 -18.29
CA GLY A 245 -0.40 6.12 -17.26
C GLY A 245 -0.62 5.54 -15.86
N GLU A 246 -1.86 5.22 -15.51
CA GLU A 246 -2.22 4.61 -14.23
C GLU A 246 -1.57 3.22 -14.06
N GLN A 247 -1.61 2.37 -15.09
CA GLN A 247 -0.96 1.05 -15.05
C GLN A 247 0.56 1.16 -14.90
N THR A 248 1.19 2.12 -15.60
CA THR A 248 2.63 2.38 -15.48
C THR A 248 2.98 2.88 -14.08
N ALA A 249 2.18 3.79 -13.53
CA ALA A 249 2.35 4.29 -12.17
C ALA A 249 2.23 3.17 -11.14
N ASN A 250 1.18 2.35 -11.24
CA ASN A 250 0.98 1.19 -10.37
C ASN A 250 2.15 0.21 -10.48
N SER A 251 2.56 -0.16 -11.70
CA SER A 251 3.67 -1.08 -11.93
C SER A 251 4.98 -0.58 -11.27
N ARG A 252 5.34 0.68 -11.48
CA ARG A 252 6.51 1.30 -10.85
C ARG A 252 6.41 1.33 -9.32
N LEU A 253 5.26 1.71 -8.79
CA LEU A 253 5.04 1.71 -7.34
C LEU A 253 5.14 0.30 -6.73
N HIS A 254 4.76 -0.74 -7.48
CA HIS A 254 4.93 -2.13 -7.05
C HIS A 254 6.41 -2.58 -7.07
N GLN A 255 7.26 -1.99 -7.92
CA GLN A 255 8.71 -2.24 -7.97
C GLN A 255 9.46 -1.68 -6.76
N LEU A 256 8.82 -0.84 -5.93
CA LEU A 256 9.36 -0.50 -4.61
C LEU A 256 9.38 -1.70 -3.65
N PHE A 257 8.74 -2.82 -4.00
CA PHE A 257 8.54 -3.98 -3.13
C PHE A 257 7.98 -3.63 -1.74
N PRO A 258 6.88 -2.84 -1.64
CA PRO A 258 6.35 -2.44 -0.34
C PRO A 258 5.74 -3.65 0.40
N SER A 259 5.94 -3.71 1.72
CA SER A 259 5.31 -4.75 2.54
C SER A 259 3.80 -4.55 2.65
N ARG A 260 3.05 -5.59 2.28
CA ARG A 260 1.58 -5.62 2.41
C ARG A 260 1.11 -6.02 3.81
N LEU A 261 2.03 -6.51 4.64
CA LEU A 261 1.76 -6.98 6.00
C LEU A 261 1.97 -5.88 7.05
N ALA A 262 2.73 -4.85 6.72
CA ALA A 262 3.08 -3.78 7.65
C ALA A 262 1.97 -2.75 7.96
N PRO A 263 1.02 -2.40 7.07
CA PRO A 263 -0.03 -1.45 7.40
C PRO A 263 -0.87 -1.89 8.62
N HIS A 264 -1.38 -0.93 9.39
CA HIS A 264 -2.15 -1.21 10.61
C HIS A 264 -3.34 -2.15 10.37
N ASN A 265 -3.98 -2.08 9.20
CA ASN A 265 -5.16 -2.85 8.82
C ASN A 265 -4.85 -4.02 7.86
N SER A 266 -3.63 -4.55 7.90
CA SER A 266 -3.23 -5.73 7.10
C SER A 266 -3.86 -7.03 7.62
N THR A 267 -3.83 -8.10 6.82
CA THR A 267 -4.26 -9.44 7.27
C THR A 267 -3.48 -9.91 8.50
N LEU A 268 -2.17 -9.62 8.55
CA LEU A 268 -1.32 -9.95 9.71
C LEU A 268 -1.85 -9.32 10.99
N SER A 269 -2.44 -8.12 10.92
CA SER A 269 -3.08 -7.47 12.07
C SER A 269 -4.14 -8.36 12.73
N THR A 270 -4.92 -9.10 11.94
CA THR A 270 -5.94 -10.03 12.45
C THR A 270 -5.32 -11.32 13.00
N GLU A 271 -4.22 -11.80 12.40
CA GLU A 271 -3.51 -13.00 12.84
C GLU A 271 -2.80 -12.79 14.19
N VAL A 272 -2.25 -11.60 14.41
CA VAL A 272 -1.62 -11.18 15.68
C VAL A 272 -2.60 -10.53 16.66
N ASP A 273 -3.91 -10.58 16.38
CA ASP A 273 -5.01 -10.09 17.23
C ASP A 273 -4.86 -8.63 17.69
N ARG A 274 -4.39 -7.76 16.78
CA ARG A 274 -4.35 -6.31 17.03
C ARG A 274 -5.76 -5.76 17.02
N ARG A 275 -6.07 -4.97 18.04
CA ARG A 275 -7.36 -4.31 18.21
C ARG A 275 -7.20 -2.88 18.72
N ALA A 276 -8.24 -2.10 18.54
CA ALA A 276 -8.34 -0.77 19.14
C ALA A 276 -8.44 -0.86 20.67
N CYS A 277 -8.18 0.26 21.35
CA CYS A 277 -8.37 0.42 22.78
C CYS A 277 -9.83 0.10 23.14
N THR A 278 -10.02 -0.55 24.29
CA THR A 278 -11.34 -0.70 24.91
C THR A 278 -11.99 0.68 25.03
N LYS A 279 -13.29 0.74 24.76
CA LYS A 279 -14.04 1.98 24.78
C LYS A 279 -13.85 2.68 26.14
N HIS A 280 -13.63 4.00 26.09
CA HIS A 280 -13.38 4.86 27.26
C HIS A 280 -12.03 4.68 27.98
N THR A 281 -11.17 3.77 27.52
CA THR A 281 -9.78 3.66 28.03
C THR A 281 -8.82 4.56 27.27
N ARG A 282 -7.73 4.99 27.92
CA ARG A 282 -6.66 5.82 27.30
C ARG A 282 -7.16 7.10 26.63
N THR A 283 -8.35 7.57 27.01
CA THR A 283 -9.07 8.68 26.37
C THR A 283 -8.25 9.97 26.38
N GLN A 284 -7.59 10.27 27.51
CA GLN A 284 -6.75 11.46 27.65
C GLN A 284 -5.55 11.44 26.69
N ILE A 285 -4.88 10.29 26.56
CA ILE A 285 -3.73 10.13 25.66
C ILE A 285 -4.16 10.29 24.20
N LEU A 286 -5.27 9.65 23.82
CA LEU A 286 -5.81 9.75 22.47
C LEU A 286 -6.21 11.19 22.13
N LEU A 287 -6.79 11.92 23.10
CA LEU A 287 -7.11 13.34 22.94
C LEU A 287 -5.84 14.19 22.74
N GLU A 288 -4.79 13.95 23.51
CA GLU A 288 -3.50 14.64 23.36
C GLU A 288 -2.84 14.35 22.01
N LEU A 289 -2.94 13.11 21.51
CA LEU A 289 -2.46 12.74 20.18
C LEU A 289 -3.27 13.44 19.07
N ASP A 290 -4.59 13.51 19.22
CA ASP A 290 -5.45 14.22 18.28
C ASP A 290 -5.11 15.72 18.26
N GLN A 291 -4.93 16.35 19.43
CA GLN A 291 -4.49 17.75 19.55
C GLN A 291 -3.11 17.98 18.92
N TRP A 292 -2.14 17.11 19.24
CA TRP A 292 -0.80 17.18 18.65
C TRP A 292 -0.83 17.05 17.12
N SER A 293 -1.66 16.14 16.58
CA SER A 293 -1.76 15.93 15.14
C SER A 293 -2.32 17.13 14.40
N ALA A 294 -3.25 17.86 15.03
CA ALA A 294 -3.94 19.00 14.42
C ALA A 294 -3.16 20.32 14.55
N ASP A 295 -2.27 20.46 15.53
CA ASP A 295 -1.57 21.72 15.80
C ASP A 295 -0.29 21.88 14.95
N PRO A 296 -0.21 22.83 14.01
CA PRO A 296 0.98 23.05 13.17
C PRO A 296 2.19 23.57 13.95
N GLN A 297 1.99 24.15 15.14
CA GLN A 297 3.07 24.66 16.00
C GLN A 297 3.71 23.55 16.84
N LYS A 298 3.03 22.41 16.99
CA LYS A 298 3.61 21.26 17.68
C LYS A 298 4.66 20.58 16.83
N PRO A 299 5.73 20.04 17.45
CA PRO A 299 6.78 19.35 16.74
C PRO A 299 6.23 18.23 15.83
N ASN A 300 6.85 18.07 14.68
CA ASN A 300 6.42 17.07 13.70
C ASN A 300 6.78 15.63 14.10
N VAL A 301 7.55 15.41 15.16
CA VAL A 301 7.84 14.07 15.71
C VAL A 301 7.17 13.91 17.06
N TYR A 302 6.43 12.82 17.24
CA TYR A 302 5.93 12.38 18.54
C TYR A 302 6.43 10.97 18.82
N TRP A 303 7.10 10.81 19.96
CA TRP A 303 7.59 9.51 20.42
C TRP A 303 6.82 9.03 21.64
N MET A 304 6.16 7.89 21.50
CA MET A 304 5.54 7.17 22.61
C MET A 304 6.42 6.00 23.02
N ASN A 305 6.96 6.05 24.23
CA ASN A 305 7.69 4.94 24.81
C ASN A 305 6.98 4.35 26.01
N GLY A 306 7.33 3.11 26.32
CA GLY A 306 6.64 2.32 27.32
C GLY A 306 7.13 0.89 27.27
N MET A 307 6.86 0.14 28.32
CA MET A 307 7.30 -1.24 28.43
C MET A 307 6.49 -2.20 27.56
N ALA A 308 6.95 -3.45 27.49
CA ALA A 308 6.12 -4.55 27.01
C ALA A 308 4.77 -4.56 27.75
N GLY A 309 3.68 -4.75 27.02
CA GLY A 309 2.34 -4.86 27.61
C GLY A 309 1.66 -3.56 28.04
N THR A 310 2.29 -2.38 27.91
CA THR A 310 1.65 -1.10 28.30
C THR A 310 0.64 -0.55 27.29
N GLY A 311 0.34 -1.30 26.21
CA GLY A 311 -0.68 -0.91 25.22
C GLY A 311 -0.22 0.05 24.12
N LYS A 312 1.10 0.24 23.89
CA LYS A 312 1.63 1.11 22.81
C LYS A 312 1.00 0.83 21.44
N THR A 313 1.10 -0.42 20.98
CA THR A 313 0.54 -0.88 19.70
C THR A 313 -0.97 -0.72 19.63
N THR A 314 -1.68 -0.95 20.73
CA THR A 314 -3.14 -0.75 20.83
C THR A 314 -3.50 0.74 20.66
N ILE A 315 -2.75 1.65 21.29
CA ILE A 315 -2.93 3.10 21.13
C ILE A 315 -2.58 3.51 19.70
N ALA A 316 -1.46 3.04 19.15
CA ALA A 316 -1.05 3.32 17.77
C ALA A 316 -2.10 2.87 16.74
N TYR A 317 -2.66 1.67 16.93
CA TYR A 317 -3.73 1.14 16.09
C TYR A 317 -4.98 2.02 16.17
N THR A 318 -5.41 2.36 17.38
CA THR A 318 -6.60 3.22 17.61
C THR A 318 -6.42 4.59 16.99
N PHE A 319 -5.23 5.16 17.14
CA PHE A 319 -4.88 6.45 16.59
C PHE A 319 -4.81 6.41 15.06
N ALA A 320 -4.24 5.37 14.46
CA ALA A 320 -4.23 5.17 13.02
C ALA A 320 -5.67 5.09 12.44
N GLU A 321 -6.57 4.35 13.09
CA GLU A 321 -7.98 4.28 12.69
C GLU A 321 -8.69 5.63 12.85
N SER A 322 -8.38 6.41 13.89
CA SER A 322 -8.88 7.79 14.05
C SER A 322 -8.42 8.69 12.91
N LEU A 323 -7.12 8.68 12.60
CA LEU A 323 -6.52 9.46 11.52
C LEU A 323 -7.10 9.08 10.16
N LYS A 324 -7.31 7.79 9.91
CA LYS A 324 -7.91 7.27 8.68
C LYS A 324 -9.34 7.79 8.49
N ARG A 325 -10.17 7.76 9.55
CA ARG A 325 -11.53 8.34 9.50
C ARG A 325 -11.52 9.85 9.24
N ARG A 326 -10.49 10.56 9.72
CA ARG A 326 -10.29 12.00 9.48
C ARG A 326 -9.63 12.32 8.13
N GLY A 327 -9.22 11.31 7.35
CA GLY A 327 -8.48 11.51 6.10
C GLY A 327 -7.06 12.05 6.28
N LEU A 328 -6.48 11.92 7.48
CA LEU A 328 -5.15 12.44 7.84
C LEU A 328 -4.07 11.35 7.99
N LEU A 329 -4.43 10.07 7.85
CA LEU A 329 -3.45 8.98 7.84
C LEU A 329 -2.77 8.91 6.47
N GLY A 330 -1.52 9.38 6.39
CA GLY A 330 -0.73 9.31 5.17
C GLY A 330 -0.15 7.91 4.93
N ALA A 331 0.38 7.29 5.99
CA ALA A 331 0.91 5.94 5.93
C ALA A 331 0.98 5.30 7.33
N SER A 332 1.05 3.97 7.37
CA SER A 332 1.32 3.22 8.59
C SER A 332 2.28 2.07 8.34
N PHE A 333 3.18 1.82 9.29
CA PHE A 333 4.08 0.68 9.32
C PHE A 333 4.15 0.13 10.75
N PHE A 334 3.69 -1.10 10.94
CA PHE A 334 3.65 -1.74 12.25
C PHE A 334 4.67 -2.88 12.27
N CYS A 335 5.82 -2.60 12.87
CA CYS A 335 6.87 -3.59 13.03
C CYS A 335 6.35 -4.78 13.85
N THR A 336 6.75 -5.99 13.48
CA THR A 336 6.44 -7.17 14.28
C THR A 336 7.39 -8.32 14.03
N ARG A 337 7.80 -9.01 15.10
CA ARG A 337 8.59 -10.24 15.02
C ARG A 337 7.86 -11.43 14.35
N ALA A 338 6.56 -11.31 14.11
CA ALA A 338 5.78 -12.34 13.44
C ALA A 338 6.06 -12.45 11.92
N SER A 339 6.70 -11.44 11.31
CA SER A 339 7.01 -11.43 9.87
C SER A 339 8.41 -10.89 9.63
N SER A 340 9.16 -11.52 8.71
CA SER A 340 10.49 -11.03 8.30
C SER A 340 10.43 -9.68 7.61
N GLU A 341 9.40 -9.43 6.78
CA GLU A 341 9.19 -8.14 6.10
C GLU A 341 8.92 -7.01 7.10
N CYS A 342 8.14 -7.28 8.15
CA CYS A 342 7.82 -6.29 9.18
C CYS A 342 8.96 -6.06 10.19
N GLN A 343 9.98 -6.92 10.20
CA GLN A 343 11.21 -6.73 10.98
C GLN A 343 12.29 -5.97 10.20
N ASP A 344 12.20 -5.97 8.87
CA ASP A 344 13.17 -5.31 8.02
C ASP A 344 12.92 -3.80 7.97
N VAL A 345 13.81 -3.05 8.62
CA VAL A 345 13.78 -1.58 8.61
C VAL A 345 13.95 -1.00 7.20
N GLY A 346 14.55 -1.74 6.26
CA GLY A 346 14.63 -1.37 4.85
C GLY A 346 13.27 -1.31 4.15
N GLN A 347 12.24 -1.97 4.69
CA GLN A 347 10.87 -1.96 4.15
C GLN A 347 10.08 -0.71 4.53
N ILE A 348 10.54 0.08 5.51
CA ILE A 348 9.77 1.21 6.04
C ILE A 348 9.57 2.30 4.99
N ILE A 349 10.64 2.80 4.36
CA ILE A 349 10.54 3.88 3.38
C ILE A 349 9.78 3.47 2.11
N PRO A 350 10.04 2.30 1.48
CA PRO A 350 9.28 1.85 0.32
C PRO A 350 7.78 1.71 0.62
N THR A 351 7.44 1.16 1.79
CA THR A 351 6.05 0.96 2.22
C THR A 351 5.32 2.26 2.53
N ILE A 352 6.00 3.23 3.16
CA ILE A 352 5.45 4.58 3.41
C ILE A 352 5.27 5.32 2.08
N THR A 353 6.27 5.29 1.20
CA THR A 353 6.21 5.92 -0.13
C THR A 353 5.03 5.41 -0.93
N TYR A 354 4.86 4.08 -0.98
CA TYR A 354 3.74 3.44 -1.65
C TYR A 354 2.40 3.95 -1.10
N GLN A 355 2.22 3.98 0.22
CA GLN A 355 0.97 4.45 0.84
C GLN A 355 0.70 5.93 0.55
N LEU A 356 1.70 6.80 0.68
CA LEU A 356 1.57 8.23 0.35
C LEU A 356 1.24 8.46 -1.13
N ALA A 357 1.81 7.66 -2.04
CA ALA A 357 1.50 7.73 -3.47
C ALA A 357 0.08 7.25 -3.79
N ARG A 358 -0.49 6.36 -2.97
CA ARG A 358 -1.90 5.98 -3.07
C ARG A 358 -2.84 7.03 -2.47
N TYR A 359 -2.34 7.85 -1.55
CA TYR A 359 -3.08 8.95 -0.94
C TYR A 359 -3.14 10.19 -1.85
N SER A 360 -2.04 10.57 -2.49
CA SER A 360 -1.94 11.79 -3.32
C SER A 360 -1.45 11.50 -4.73
N MET A 361 -2.27 11.81 -5.74
CA MET A 361 -1.90 11.67 -7.16
C MET A 361 -0.74 12.59 -7.56
N SER A 362 -0.64 13.78 -6.97
CA SER A 362 0.48 14.69 -7.21
C SER A 362 1.80 14.10 -6.69
N PHE A 363 1.78 13.55 -5.48
CA PHE A 363 2.95 12.85 -4.92
C PHE A 363 3.29 11.60 -5.73
N GLN A 364 2.27 10.83 -6.15
CA GLN A 364 2.45 9.68 -7.05
C GLN A 364 3.18 10.07 -8.33
N SER A 365 2.76 11.15 -8.99
CA SER A 365 3.39 11.63 -10.23
C SER A 365 4.86 11.96 -10.02
N ALA A 366 5.21 12.62 -8.91
CA ALA A 366 6.60 12.93 -8.57
C ALA A 366 7.43 11.67 -8.31
N VAL A 367 6.93 10.71 -7.52
CA VAL A 367 7.62 9.43 -7.25
C VAL A 367 7.77 8.59 -8.52
N VAL A 368 6.75 8.54 -9.39
CA VAL A 368 6.79 7.79 -10.65
C VAL A 368 7.85 8.33 -11.60
N LYS A 369 8.15 9.64 -11.57
CA LYS A 369 9.28 10.22 -12.33
C LYS A 369 10.63 9.77 -11.77
N VAL A 370 10.78 9.73 -10.44
CA VAL A 370 11.98 9.21 -9.78
C VAL A 370 12.19 7.75 -10.17
N LEU A 371 11.17 6.91 -10.05
CA LEU A 371 11.21 5.49 -10.45
C LEU A 371 11.42 5.27 -11.95
N GLY A 372 11.07 6.25 -12.79
CA GLY A 372 11.40 6.21 -14.21
C GLY A 372 12.87 6.47 -14.50
N SER A 373 13.56 7.20 -13.63
CA SER A 373 14.98 7.53 -13.75
C SER A 373 15.87 6.51 -13.04
N ASP A 374 15.40 6.01 -11.89
CA ASP A 374 16.07 5.02 -11.05
C ASP A 374 15.07 3.98 -10.54
N PRO A 375 14.84 2.89 -11.30
CA PRO A 375 13.88 1.85 -10.92
C PRO A 375 14.24 1.12 -9.61
N ASP A 376 15.53 1.07 -9.27
CA ASP A 376 16.04 0.26 -8.15
C ASP A 376 16.16 1.05 -6.83
N ILE A 377 15.78 2.33 -6.81
CA ILE A 377 15.88 3.23 -5.65
C ILE A 377 15.28 2.60 -4.38
N GLY A 378 14.21 1.81 -4.49
CA GLY A 378 13.56 1.12 -3.37
C GLY A 378 14.41 0.06 -2.65
N THR A 379 15.55 -0.32 -3.23
CA THR A 379 16.51 -1.29 -2.65
C THR A 379 17.83 -0.67 -2.21
N ARG A 380 18.01 0.64 -2.45
CA ARG A 380 19.23 1.38 -2.08
C ARG A 380 19.31 1.68 -0.59
N ALA A 381 20.35 2.37 -0.15
CA ALA A 381 20.50 2.76 1.25
C ALA A 381 19.30 3.60 1.74
N ILE A 382 18.89 3.40 2.99
CA ILE A 382 17.73 4.08 3.62
C ILE A 382 17.81 5.61 3.46
N ALA A 383 19.02 6.18 3.56
CA ALA A 383 19.22 7.62 3.40
C ALA A 383 18.90 8.11 1.98
N GLU A 384 19.30 7.36 0.94
CA GLU A 384 18.97 7.67 -0.46
C GLU A 384 17.47 7.49 -0.72
N GLN A 385 16.90 6.40 -0.23
CA GLN A 385 15.46 6.14 -0.32
C GLN A 385 14.67 7.32 0.26
N CYS A 386 14.99 7.76 1.47
CA CYS A 386 14.23 8.81 2.12
C CYS A 386 14.39 10.18 1.44
N GLU A 387 15.57 10.48 0.92
CA GLU A 387 15.81 11.72 0.18
C GLU A 387 14.99 11.75 -1.13
N GLN A 388 15.14 10.71 -1.96
CA GLN A 388 14.57 10.68 -3.31
C GLN A 388 13.11 10.22 -3.38
N LEU A 389 12.64 9.40 -2.44
CA LEU A 389 11.26 8.88 -2.44
C LEU A 389 10.31 9.66 -1.53
N ILE A 390 10.82 10.34 -0.49
CA ILE A 390 9.99 11.09 0.46
C ILE A 390 10.27 12.59 0.34
N LYS A 391 11.48 13.04 0.65
CA LYS A 391 11.77 14.47 0.79
C LYS A 391 11.65 15.24 -0.53
N GLU A 392 12.35 14.82 -1.57
CA GLU A 392 12.33 15.51 -2.87
C GLU A 392 10.93 15.52 -3.50
N PRO A 393 10.18 14.39 -3.55
CA PRO A 393 8.85 14.39 -4.14
C PRO A 393 7.86 15.23 -3.31
N LEU A 394 7.89 15.17 -1.97
CA LEU A 394 7.05 16.02 -1.12
C LEU A 394 7.36 17.50 -1.28
N ALA A 395 8.63 17.87 -1.45
CA ALA A 395 9.02 19.26 -1.68
C ALA A 395 8.42 19.83 -2.98
N GLN A 396 8.30 19.01 -4.03
CA GLN A 396 7.70 19.39 -5.31
C GLN A 396 6.18 19.62 -5.22
N VAL A 397 5.51 18.99 -4.25
CA VAL A 397 4.04 19.03 -4.13
C VAL A 397 3.57 19.62 -2.80
N LYS A 398 4.44 20.38 -2.14
CA LYS A 398 4.20 20.94 -0.80
C LYS A 398 2.92 21.77 -0.73
N ASP A 399 2.57 22.48 -1.80
CA ASP A 399 1.40 23.37 -1.84
C ASP A 399 0.08 22.62 -2.11
N VAL A 400 0.17 21.37 -2.56
CA VAL A 400 -1.00 20.54 -2.93
C VAL A 400 -1.33 19.51 -1.85
N ILE A 401 -0.33 19.08 -1.09
CA ILE A 401 -0.52 18.09 -0.02
C ILE A 401 -1.16 18.75 1.21
N PRO A 402 -2.22 18.14 1.78
CA PRO A 402 -2.80 18.62 3.04
C PRO A 402 -1.76 18.66 4.16
N GLY A 403 -1.69 19.80 4.86
CA GLY A 403 -0.89 19.88 6.09
C GLY A 403 -1.42 18.94 7.18
N GLY A 404 -0.54 18.47 8.05
CA GLY A 404 -0.92 17.64 9.20
C GLY A 404 -1.15 16.16 8.89
N LEU A 405 -0.72 15.69 7.72
CA LEU A 405 -0.66 14.26 7.41
C LEU A 405 0.26 13.53 8.38
N VAL A 406 -0.22 12.42 8.92
CA VAL A 406 0.50 11.63 9.92
C VAL A 406 0.95 10.30 9.33
N VAL A 407 2.23 9.97 9.57
CA VAL A 407 2.83 8.66 9.35
C VAL A 407 2.99 7.97 10.70
N VAL A 408 2.42 6.78 10.84
CA VAL A 408 2.51 5.97 12.07
C VAL A 408 3.56 4.87 11.89
N ILE A 409 4.56 4.83 12.76
CA ILE A 409 5.57 3.77 12.83
C ILE A 409 5.48 3.12 14.22
N ASP A 410 4.86 1.95 14.29
CA ASP A 410 4.65 1.24 15.55
C ASP A 410 5.76 0.21 15.82
N ALA A 411 6.14 0.08 17.08
CA ALA A 411 7.06 -0.92 17.63
C ALA A 411 8.43 -0.96 16.93
N LEU A 412 9.06 0.21 16.73
CA LEU A 412 10.33 0.31 16.01
C LEU A 412 11.47 -0.55 16.61
N ASP A 413 11.38 -0.89 17.91
CA ASP A 413 12.28 -1.83 18.60
C ASP A 413 12.13 -3.30 18.16
N GLU A 414 11.11 -3.65 17.38
CA GLU A 414 10.93 -4.99 16.83
C GLU A 414 11.68 -5.21 15.51
N CYS A 415 12.37 -4.20 14.98
CA CYS A 415 13.24 -4.36 13.82
C CYS A 415 14.51 -5.15 14.17
N ASN A 416 14.96 -6.00 13.24
CA ASN A 416 16.11 -6.89 13.47
C ASN A 416 17.49 -6.24 13.27
N ASN A 417 17.54 -5.02 12.73
CA ASN A 417 18.77 -4.31 12.41
C ASN A 417 18.86 -2.96 13.15
N ALA A 418 19.56 -2.96 14.29
CA ALA A 418 19.72 -1.78 15.13
C ALA A 418 20.46 -0.60 14.43
N ASN A 419 21.40 -0.88 13.53
CA ASN A 419 22.08 0.16 12.75
C ASN A 419 21.15 0.78 11.71
N GLY A 420 20.28 -0.03 11.10
CA GLY A 420 19.24 0.47 10.21
C GLY A 420 18.20 1.31 10.97
N VAL A 421 17.78 0.89 12.17
CA VAL A 421 16.92 1.68 13.07
C VAL A 421 17.55 3.03 13.40
N ARG A 422 18.86 3.06 13.72
CA ARG A 422 19.60 4.30 13.92
C ARG A 422 19.56 5.19 12.67
N THR A 423 19.80 4.60 11.51
CA THR A 423 19.86 5.32 10.22
C THR A 423 18.50 5.93 9.87
N ILE A 424 17.41 5.19 10.05
CA ILE A 424 16.08 5.73 9.72
C ILE A 424 15.67 6.86 10.67
N LEU A 425 15.98 6.76 11.97
CA LEU A 425 15.75 7.86 12.91
C LEU A 425 16.56 9.11 12.53
N ASP A 426 17.86 8.95 12.28
CA ASP A 426 18.76 10.04 11.90
C ASP A 426 18.25 10.76 10.62
N VAL A 427 17.76 10.01 9.64
CA VAL A 427 17.25 10.55 8.38
C VAL A 427 15.87 11.20 8.54
N LEU A 428 14.93 10.55 9.24
CA LEU A 428 13.60 11.11 9.49
C LEU A 428 13.71 12.45 10.21
N PHE A 429 14.54 12.55 11.25
CA PHE A 429 14.68 13.78 12.02
C PHE A 429 15.32 14.92 11.22
N ARG A 430 16.20 14.59 10.27
CA ARG A 430 16.80 15.57 9.37
C ARG A 430 15.78 16.17 8.40
N ILE A 431 14.84 15.38 7.89
CA ILE A 431 13.90 15.83 6.85
C ILE A 431 12.62 16.43 7.42
N THR A 432 12.16 15.95 8.58
CA THR A 432 10.85 16.24 9.15
C THR A 432 10.55 17.74 9.38
N PRO A 433 11.51 18.59 9.81
CA PRO A 433 11.25 20.03 9.98
C PRO A 433 10.84 20.76 8.68
N ASN A 434 11.20 20.22 7.51
CA ASN A 434 10.98 20.86 6.22
C ASN A 434 9.79 20.27 5.45
N LEU A 435 9.06 19.32 6.03
CA LEU A 435 8.02 18.55 5.36
C LEU A 435 6.64 18.78 5.98
N PRO A 436 5.56 18.73 5.18
CA PRO A 436 4.18 18.80 5.66
C PRO A 436 3.71 17.47 6.29
N LEU A 437 4.62 16.73 6.93
CA LEU A 437 4.35 15.43 7.54
C LEU A 437 4.67 15.43 9.03
N LYS A 438 3.82 14.75 9.79
CA LYS A 438 4.06 14.38 11.18
C LYS A 438 4.34 12.89 11.30
N PHE A 439 5.23 12.51 12.21
CA PHE A 439 5.61 11.14 12.49
C PHE A 439 5.23 10.79 13.92
N PHE A 440 4.36 9.81 14.08
CA PHE A 440 4.05 9.19 15.36
C PHE A 440 4.82 7.86 15.44
N ILE A 441 5.77 7.78 16.36
CA ILE A 441 6.67 6.63 16.51
C ILE A 441 6.44 6.00 17.89
N THR A 442 6.23 4.68 17.94
CA THR A 442 6.24 3.95 19.19
C THR A 442 7.45 3.03 19.28
N SER A 443 8.02 2.90 20.48
CA SER A 443 9.05 1.89 20.74
C SER A 443 9.24 1.61 22.23
N ARG A 444 9.99 0.56 22.57
CA ARG A 444 10.69 0.50 23.85
C ARG A 444 11.83 1.53 23.90
N PRO A 445 12.24 2.00 25.09
CA PRO A 445 13.35 2.93 25.25
C PRO A 445 14.71 2.21 25.12
N GLU A 446 14.89 1.40 24.08
CA GLU A 446 16.17 0.74 23.81
C GLU A 446 17.28 1.80 23.63
N PRO A 447 18.53 1.49 24.03
CA PRO A 447 19.58 2.51 24.16
C PRO A 447 19.80 3.34 22.89
N ILE A 448 19.79 2.68 21.72
CA ILE A 448 20.00 3.33 20.42
C ILE A 448 18.86 4.29 20.07
N ILE A 449 17.61 3.86 20.26
CA ILE A 449 16.42 4.67 19.96
C ILE A 449 16.32 5.84 20.92
N ARG A 450 16.45 5.56 22.22
CA ARG A 450 16.42 6.56 23.28
C ARG A 450 17.51 7.61 23.04
N HIS A 451 18.76 7.23 22.91
CA HIS A 451 19.87 8.17 22.71
C HIS A 451 19.62 9.11 21.51
N ARG A 452 19.07 8.60 20.40
CA ARG A 452 18.77 9.42 19.22
C ARG A 452 17.60 10.36 19.41
N ILE A 453 16.53 9.90 20.04
CA ILE A 453 15.36 10.75 20.27
C ILE A 453 15.65 11.79 21.34
N GLU A 454 16.42 11.45 22.38
CA GLU A 454 16.84 12.39 23.42
C GLU A 454 17.85 13.42 22.93
N ALA A 455 18.62 13.12 21.86
CA ALA A 455 19.52 14.08 21.23
C ALA A 455 18.78 15.19 20.46
N LEU A 456 17.48 15.02 20.17
CA LEU A 456 16.66 16.10 19.61
C LEU A 456 16.27 17.09 20.70
N SER A 457 16.40 18.39 20.40
CA SER A 457 15.87 19.46 21.24
C SER A 457 14.38 19.27 21.49
N ASP A 458 13.88 19.63 22.67
CA ASP A 458 12.46 19.51 23.02
C ASP A 458 11.54 20.38 22.13
N LEU A 459 12.10 21.36 21.42
CA LEU A 459 11.41 22.11 20.36
C LEU A 459 11.09 21.28 19.10
N ASN A 460 11.77 20.14 18.91
CA ASN A 460 11.69 19.30 17.73
C ASN A 460 11.02 17.95 17.99
N ARG A 461 10.54 17.68 19.22
CA ARG A 461 9.83 16.45 19.55
C ARG A 461 8.79 16.62 20.65
N SER A 462 7.70 15.85 20.55
CA SER A 462 6.81 15.56 21.68
C SER A 462 7.11 14.15 22.20
N MET A 463 6.98 13.92 23.51
CA MET A 463 7.29 12.63 24.13
C MET A 463 6.22 12.26 25.14
N CYS A 464 5.80 10.99 25.12
CA CYS A 464 4.96 10.38 26.15
C CYS A 464 5.58 9.08 26.63
N VAL A 465 5.65 8.91 27.95
CA VAL A 465 6.19 7.73 28.63
C VAL A 465 5.03 7.03 29.33
N LEU A 466 4.53 5.94 28.74
CA LEU A 466 3.29 5.30 29.19
C LEU A 466 3.36 4.73 30.61
N HIS A 467 4.54 4.30 31.06
CA HIS A 467 4.75 3.77 32.42
C HIS A 467 4.98 4.86 33.48
N GLU A 468 4.96 6.14 33.09
CA GLU A 468 4.99 7.28 34.01
C GLU A 468 3.60 7.92 34.20
N ILE A 469 2.56 7.36 33.58
CA ILE A 469 1.18 7.85 33.71
C ILE A 469 0.66 7.63 35.13
N GLU A 470 -0.19 8.55 35.59
CA GLU A 470 -0.80 8.47 36.91
C GLU A 470 -1.53 7.14 37.14
N LYS A 471 -1.14 6.46 38.22
CA LYS A 471 -1.56 5.09 38.54
C LYS A 471 -3.08 4.92 38.64
N TRP A 472 -3.79 5.88 39.20
CA TRP A 472 -5.25 5.83 39.31
C TRP A 472 -5.93 5.79 37.93
N MET A 473 -5.35 6.47 36.94
CA MET A 473 -5.84 6.50 35.56
C MET A 473 -5.63 5.13 34.89
N VAL A 474 -4.49 4.49 35.17
CA VAL A 474 -4.18 3.13 34.71
C VAL A 474 -5.12 2.10 35.35
N GLU A 475 -5.37 2.21 36.66
CA GLU A 475 -6.30 1.32 37.38
C GLU A 475 -7.73 1.43 36.83
N ALA A 476 -8.23 2.65 36.59
CA ALA A 476 -9.55 2.86 36.00
C ALA A 476 -9.66 2.26 34.59
N ASP A 477 -8.62 2.43 33.76
CA ASP A 477 -8.58 1.84 32.42
C ASP A 477 -8.58 0.30 32.46
N ILE A 478 -7.82 -0.30 33.38
CA ILE A 478 -7.79 -1.76 33.55
C ILE A 478 -9.15 -2.29 34.01
N GLU A 479 -9.84 -1.58 34.91
CA GLU A 479 -11.17 -2.00 35.35
C GLU A 479 -12.17 -2.03 34.20
N LEU A 480 -12.17 -1.00 33.35
CA LEU A 480 -13.00 -0.94 32.14
C LEU A 480 -12.68 -2.08 31.16
N TYR A 481 -11.39 -2.34 30.95
CA TYR A 481 -10.92 -3.46 30.13
C TYR A 481 -11.40 -4.81 30.67
N LEU A 482 -11.20 -5.07 31.97
CA LEU A 482 -11.60 -6.32 32.60
C LEU A 482 -13.12 -6.52 32.54
N ARG A 483 -13.89 -5.44 32.68
CA ARG A 483 -15.36 -5.48 32.56
C ARG A 483 -15.81 -5.84 31.14
N GLU A 484 -15.07 -5.45 30.11
CA GLU A 484 -15.39 -5.82 28.72
C GLU A 484 -15.00 -7.27 28.40
N GLU A 485 -13.87 -7.73 28.91
CA GLU A 485 -13.34 -9.07 28.63
C GLU A 485 -13.95 -10.19 29.49
N LEU A 486 -14.30 -9.88 30.74
CA LEU A 486 -14.89 -10.83 31.68
C LEU A 486 -16.42 -10.79 31.60
N ASP A 487 -17.06 -11.89 31.99
CA ASP A 487 -18.53 -11.99 31.99
C ASP A 487 -19.13 -11.21 33.18
N ASP A 488 -20.39 -10.79 33.07
CA ASP A 488 -21.11 -9.97 34.07
C ASP A 488 -21.25 -10.64 35.46
N SER A 489 -20.76 -11.87 35.62
CA SER A 489 -20.77 -12.64 36.87
C SER A 489 -19.67 -12.23 37.85
N VAL A 490 -18.66 -11.45 37.43
CA VAL A 490 -17.61 -10.95 38.31
C VAL A 490 -18.08 -9.67 39.01
N SER A 491 -18.07 -9.64 40.34
CA SER A 491 -18.51 -8.47 41.11
C SER A 491 -17.58 -7.26 40.90
N ASP A 492 -18.14 -6.05 40.99
CA ASP A 492 -17.37 -4.79 40.88
C ASP A 492 -16.24 -4.69 41.91
N GLN A 493 -16.43 -5.26 43.11
CA GLN A 493 -15.39 -5.32 44.14
C GLN A 493 -14.18 -6.17 43.69
N ASN A 494 -14.43 -7.31 43.06
CA ASN A 494 -13.38 -8.17 42.53
C ASN A 494 -12.69 -7.52 41.33
N LEU A 495 -13.43 -6.84 40.44
CA LEU A 495 -12.86 -6.09 39.32
C LEU A 495 -11.93 -4.97 39.79
N SER A 496 -12.36 -4.15 40.77
CA SER A 496 -11.55 -3.07 41.31
C SER A 496 -10.29 -3.62 42.03
N GLN A 497 -10.40 -4.75 42.73
CA GLN A 497 -9.26 -5.40 43.35
C GLN A 497 -8.27 -5.96 42.31
N LEU A 498 -8.76 -6.61 41.25
CA LEU A 498 -7.93 -7.09 40.13
C LEU A 498 -7.26 -5.93 39.38
N ALA A 499 -7.97 -4.83 39.17
CA ALA A 499 -7.44 -3.63 38.55
C ALA A 499 -6.33 -2.99 39.39
N LYS A 500 -6.52 -2.89 40.71
CA LYS A 500 -5.48 -2.45 41.65
C LYS A 500 -4.28 -3.38 41.62
N LEU A 501 -4.45 -4.70 41.65
CA LEU A 501 -3.35 -5.66 41.61
C LEU A 501 -2.58 -5.58 40.26
N SER A 502 -3.31 -5.41 39.16
CA SER A 502 -2.75 -5.29 37.81
C SER A 502 -2.03 -3.95 37.58
N GLY A 503 -2.58 -2.85 38.10
CA GLY A 503 -1.94 -1.52 38.12
C GLY A 503 -0.74 -1.45 39.09
N ASN A 504 -0.69 -2.36 40.08
CA ASN A 504 0.39 -2.53 41.05
C ASN A 504 1.42 -3.60 40.68
N LEU A 505 1.49 -4.04 39.42
CA LEU A 505 2.53 -4.98 39.03
C LEU A 505 3.95 -4.46 39.44
N SER A 506 4.16 -3.16 39.67
CA SER A 506 5.40 -2.62 40.24
C SER A 506 5.66 -2.84 41.76
N THR A 507 4.70 -3.26 42.59
CA THR A 507 4.93 -3.35 44.05
C THR A 507 4.20 -4.51 44.76
N ARG A 508 5.03 -5.37 45.33
CA ARG A 508 4.90 -6.12 46.60
C ARG A 508 4.47 -7.59 46.68
N ASP A 509 3.39 -8.12 46.11
CA ASP A 509 2.99 -9.50 46.53
C ASP A 509 2.22 -10.31 45.47
N HIS A 510 2.90 -10.85 44.45
CA HIS A 510 2.21 -11.63 43.41
C HIS A 510 2.82 -13.01 43.10
N SER A 511 3.90 -13.40 43.79
CA SER A 511 4.52 -14.72 43.62
C SER A 511 3.55 -15.87 43.95
N HIS A 512 2.60 -15.65 44.87
CA HIS A 512 1.64 -16.68 45.30
C HIS A 512 0.41 -16.78 44.40
N LEU A 513 -0.14 -15.66 43.90
CA LEU A 513 -1.36 -15.68 43.07
C LEU A 513 -1.13 -16.02 41.60
N ILE A 514 0.05 -15.71 41.03
CA ILE A 514 0.41 -16.10 39.66
C ILE A 514 0.52 -17.63 39.54
N ASN A 515 0.94 -18.31 40.63
CA ASN A 515 0.95 -19.77 40.71
C ASN A 515 -0.46 -20.37 40.85
N GLU A 516 -1.41 -19.68 41.52
CA GLU A 516 -2.80 -20.13 41.62
C GLU A 516 -3.60 -19.96 40.31
N LEU A 517 -3.21 -18.99 39.46
CA LEU A 517 -3.86 -18.73 38.16
C LEU A 517 -3.21 -19.47 36.97
N GLY A 518 -2.17 -20.28 37.20
CA GLY A 518 -1.62 -21.20 36.20
C GLY A 518 -0.92 -20.57 34.99
N PHE A 519 -0.49 -19.31 35.07
CA PHE A 519 0.26 -18.66 33.97
C PHE A 519 1.71 -19.14 33.94
N GLN A 520 2.10 -19.88 32.89
CA GLN A 520 3.52 -20.18 32.62
C GLN A 520 4.20 -18.96 31.98
N HIS A 521 5.15 -18.36 32.71
CA HIS A 521 5.94 -17.20 32.28
C HIS A 521 7.08 -17.50 31.28
N SER A 522 7.05 -18.63 30.55
CA SER A 522 8.19 -19.08 29.72
C SER A 522 8.65 -18.02 28.72
N ASP A 523 7.71 -17.41 28.00
CA ASP A 523 8.02 -16.59 26.82
C ASP A 523 8.55 -15.20 27.21
N ILE A 524 8.03 -14.64 28.32
CA ILE A 524 8.52 -13.37 28.89
C ILE A 524 9.92 -13.58 29.51
N ASN A 525 10.15 -14.73 30.14
CA ASN A 525 11.45 -15.06 30.74
C ASN A 525 12.53 -15.28 29.67
N GLU A 526 12.17 -15.89 28.54
CA GLU A 526 13.04 -16.01 27.37
C GLU A 526 13.37 -14.63 26.81
N LEU A 527 12.38 -13.75 26.63
CA LEU A 527 12.59 -12.37 26.19
C LEU A 527 13.54 -11.59 27.12
N TYR A 528 13.35 -11.67 28.45
CA TYR A 528 14.27 -11.03 29.40
C TYR A 528 15.67 -11.61 29.34
N THR A 529 15.79 -12.92 29.13
CA THR A 529 17.09 -13.59 28.98
C THR A 529 17.81 -13.07 27.75
N THR A 530 17.15 -13.03 26.60
CA THR A 530 17.72 -12.53 25.35
C THR A 530 18.12 -11.06 25.46
N ILE A 531 17.27 -10.22 26.06
CA ILE A 531 17.57 -8.79 26.26
C ILE A 531 18.76 -8.61 27.22
N LEU A 532 18.83 -9.40 28.30
CA LEU A 532 19.93 -9.34 29.26
C LEU A 532 21.24 -9.86 28.69
N GLU A 533 21.21 -10.95 27.94
CA GLU A 533 22.39 -11.51 27.27
C GLU A 533 22.90 -10.53 26.21
N ALA A 534 22.02 -9.95 25.40
CA ALA A 534 22.39 -8.92 24.43
C ALA A 534 22.93 -7.66 25.12
N ALA A 535 22.36 -7.24 26.25
CA ALA A 535 22.84 -6.10 27.01
C ALA A 535 24.20 -6.38 27.65
N VAL A 536 24.40 -7.56 28.28
CA VAL A 536 25.62 -7.94 29.00
C VAL A 536 26.78 -8.28 28.07
N HIS A 537 26.52 -9.01 26.99
CA HIS A 537 27.54 -9.54 26.07
C HIS A 537 27.78 -8.66 24.83
N GLN A 538 27.49 -7.36 24.90
CA GLN A 538 27.83 -6.42 23.81
C GLN A 538 29.31 -6.57 23.39
N SER A 539 29.53 -6.70 22.08
CA SER A 539 30.85 -6.85 21.47
C SER A 539 31.75 -5.67 21.86
N GLY A 540 32.88 -5.97 22.51
CA GLY A 540 33.87 -4.98 22.94
C GLY A 540 33.94 -4.72 24.45
N ARG A 541 33.09 -5.35 25.27
CA ARG A 541 33.21 -5.26 26.75
C ARG A 541 34.19 -6.26 27.34
N ASP A 542 35.02 -5.78 28.25
CA ASP A 542 35.89 -6.64 29.05
C ASP A 542 35.09 -7.43 30.12
N SER A 543 35.70 -8.48 30.66
CA SER A 543 35.08 -9.33 31.68
C SER A 543 34.75 -8.56 32.96
N GLN A 544 35.48 -7.47 33.26
CA GLN A 544 35.29 -6.64 34.44
C GLN A 544 34.04 -5.77 34.33
N GLU A 545 33.78 -5.18 33.17
CA GLU A 545 32.59 -4.39 32.86
C GLU A 545 31.34 -5.26 32.84
N GLN A 546 31.42 -6.49 32.32
CA GLN A 546 30.33 -7.46 32.40
C GLN A 546 29.98 -7.79 33.86
N GLN A 547 31.00 -7.97 34.71
CA GLN A 547 30.81 -8.26 36.13
C GLN A 547 30.27 -7.05 36.90
N GLN A 548 30.78 -5.84 36.61
CA GLN A 548 30.28 -4.58 37.16
C GLN A 548 28.83 -4.32 36.76
N MET A 549 28.45 -4.61 35.52
CA MET A 549 27.08 -4.41 35.06
C MET A 549 26.11 -5.44 35.65
N ARG A 550 26.54 -6.71 35.79
CA ARG A 550 25.80 -7.70 36.58
C ARG A 550 25.61 -7.20 38.00
N LEU A 551 26.66 -6.69 38.65
CA LEU A 551 26.59 -6.17 40.02
C LEU A 551 25.60 -5.01 40.14
N ILE A 552 25.66 -4.02 39.24
CA ILE A 552 24.72 -2.89 39.18
C ILE A 552 23.27 -3.38 39.02
N LEU A 553 23.04 -4.29 38.07
CA LEU A 553 21.72 -4.85 37.82
C LEU A 553 21.19 -5.61 39.04
N TRP A 554 22.02 -6.45 39.65
CA TRP A 554 21.65 -7.21 40.85
C TRP A 554 21.35 -6.29 42.03
N THR A 555 22.17 -5.27 42.25
CA THR A 555 21.94 -4.30 43.32
C THR A 555 20.63 -3.55 43.09
N ALA A 556 20.36 -3.07 41.87
CA ALA A 556 19.11 -2.38 41.51
C ALA A 556 17.86 -3.29 41.66
N VAL A 557 18.00 -4.59 41.39
CA VAL A 557 16.93 -5.57 41.59
C VAL A 557 16.74 -5.90 43.08
N CYS A 558 17.83 -6.04 43.83
CA CYS A 558 17.81 -6.44 45.24
C CYS A 558 17.33 -5.31 46.17
N THR A 559 17.50 -4.05 45.78
CA THR A 559 17.01 -2.91 46.56
C THR A 559 15.50 -2.85 46.66
N ARG A 560 14.77 -3.50 45.72
CA ARG A 560 13.30 -3.69 45.70
C ARG A 560 12.44 -2.42 45.76
N GLU A 561 13.05 -1.26 45.96
CA GLU A 561 12.48 0.08 45.92
C GLU A 561 13.26 0.93 44.91
N PRO A 562 12.67 2.04 44.41
CA PRO A 562 13.39 2.96 43.55
C PRO A 562 14.65 3.49 44.25
N VAL A 563 15.82 3.39 43.61
CA VAL A 563 17.10 3.83 44.20
C VAL A 563 17.76 4.88 43.32
N ASN A 564 18.31 5.93 43.93
CA ASN A 564 19.03 6.95 43.17
C ASN A 564 20.40 6.43 42.68
N ILE A 565 20.95 7.08 41.65
CA ILE A 565 22.23 6.68 41.05
C ILE A 565 23.37 6.71 42.09
N ASP A 566 23.38 7.71 42.97
CA ASP A 566 24.45 7.89 43.97
C ASP A 566 24.45 6.80 45.05
N THR A 567 23.28 6.36 45.49
CA THR A 567 23.12 5.23 46.43
C THR A 567 23.50 3.94 45.75
N LEU A 568 23.15 3.76 44.47
CA LEU A 568 23.57 2.59 43.71
C LEU A 568 25.09 2.55 43.53
N ALA A 569 25.72 3.71 43.30
CA ALA A 569 27.18 3.87 43.23
C ALA A 569 27.85 3.53 44.58
N ALA A 570 27.28 4.01 45.69
CA ALA A 570 27.76 3.69 47.03
C ALA A 570 27.65 2.20 47.36
N LEU A 571 26.51 1.56 47.02
CA LEU A 571 26.26 0.14 47.28
C LEU A 571 27.10 -0.80 46.42
N THR A 572 27.45 -0.38 45.19
CA THR A 572 28.25 -1.20 44.27
C THR A 572 29.75 -0.93 44.39
N GLY A 573 30.16 0.17 45.05
CA GLY A 573 31.55 0.63 45.07
C GLY A 573 32.05 1.15 43.71
N ILE A 574 31.15 1.40 42.76
CA ILE A 574 31.47 1.89 41.41
C ILE A 574 31.20 3.38 41.36
N LYS A 575 32.09 4.16 40.71
CA LYS A 575 31.89 5.61 40.53
C LYS A 575 30.54 5.88 39.83
N ALA A 576 29.80 6.88 40.31
CA ALA A 576 28.48 7.25 39.79
C ALA A 576 28.48 7.52 38.26
N THR A 577 29.55 8.12 37.74
CA THR A 577 29.73 8.32 36.28
C THR A 577 29.75 7.00 35.52
N LYS A 578 30.49 6.00 36.02
CA LYS A 578 30.57 4.66 35.41
C LYS A 578 29.28 3.86 35.60
N VAL A 579 28.59 4.02 36.74
CA VAL A 579 27.25 3.45 36.96
C VAL A 579 26.26 3.98 35.92
N ASN A 580 26.26 5.29 35.68
CA ASN A 580 25.37 5.91 34.70
C ASN A 580 25.63 5.39 33.27
N THR A 581 26.90 5.30 32.86
CA THR A 581 27.28 4.74 31.55
C THR A 581 26.84 3.29 31.39
N LEU A 582 27.01 2.45 32.41
CA LEU A 582 26.60 1.04 32.36
C LEU A 582 25.07 0.88 32.39
N LEU A 583 24.35 1.72 33.14
CA LEU A 583 22.88 1.72 33.20
C LEU A 583 22.24 2.04 31.85
N GLN A 584 22.88 2.84 31.01
CA GLN A 584 22.36 3.16 29.68
C GLN A 584 22.09 1.91 28.83
N SER A 585 22.87 0.85 28.99
CA SER A 585 22.68 -0.41 28.26
C SER A 585 21.57 -1.30 28.83
N LEU A 586 21.11 -0.99 30.04
CA LEU A 586 20.05 -1.69 30.74
C LEU A 586 18.71 -0.96 30.63
N TYR A 587 18.62 0.15 29.88
CA TYR A 587 17.37 0.92 29.75
C TYR A 587 16.20 0.18 29.11
N SER A 588 16.44 -0.98 28.49
CA SER A 588 15.39 -1.90 28.01
C SER A 588 14.70 -2.66 29.14
N VAL A 589 15.33 -2.78 30.33
CA VAL A 589 14.84 -3.51 31.51
C VAL A 589 14.80 -2.68 32.80
N LEU A 590 15.52 -1.57 32.85
CA LEU A 590 15.53 -0.59 33.94
C LEU A 590 15.08 0.78 33.43
N HIS A 591 14.32 1.48 34.24
CA HIS A 591 13.89 2.85 34.01
C HIS A 591 14.69 3.78 34.90
N VAL A 592 15.09 4.94 34.36
CA VAL A 592 15.71 6.01 35.15
C VAL A 592 14.89 7.26 34.92
N SER A 593 14.16 7.68 35.96
CA SER A 593 13.30 8.86 35.90
C SER A 593 14.14 10.12 35.76
N ARG A 594 13.78 10.99 34.81
CA ARG A 594 14.46 12.27 34.61
C ARG A 594 14.22 13.28 35.73
N ALA A 595 13.02 13.24 36.33
CA ALA A 595 12.63 14.20 37.36
C ALA A 595 13.27 13.90 38.71
N THR A 596 13.42 12.62 39.06
CA THR A 596 13.84 12.19 40.41
C THR A 596 15.19 11.48 40.42
N SER A 597 15.78 11.18 39.26
CA SER A 597 17.00 10.34 39.13
C SER A 597 16.88 8.96 39.80
N MET A 598 15.64 8.49 40.00
CA MET A 598 15.34 7.20 40.60
C MET A 598 15.39 6.09 39.55
N ILE A 599 16.07 5.01 39.89
CA ILE A 599 16.16 3.78 39.10
C ILE A 599 15.07 2.84 39.56
N THR A 600 14.21 2.40 38.64
CA THR A 600 13.20 1.37 38.88
C THR A 600 13.35 0.23 37.87
N THR A 601 12.98 -0.97 38.27
CA THR A 601 12.86 -2.07 37.31
C THR A 601 11.64 -1.81 36.44
N LEU A 602 11.78 -1.90 35.11
CA LEU A 602 10.66 -1.65 34.21
C LEU A 602 9.55 -2.64 34.54
N HIS A 603 9.79 -3.95 34.51
CA HIS A 603 8.72 -4.93 34.71
C HIS A 603 8.67 -5.58 36.10
N ALA A 604 7.44 -5.77 36.58
CA ALA A 604 7.06 -6.49 37.80
C ALA A 604 7.72 -7.85 38.03
N SER A 605 7.70 -8.69 37.01
CA SER A 605 8.21 -10.06 37.09
C SER A 605 9.73 -10.12 36.90
N PHE A 606 10.35 -9.02 36.48
CA PHE A 606 11.77 -8.97 36.19
C PHE A 606 12.63 -9.16 37.45
N PRO A 607 12.37 -8.47 38.58
CA PRO A 607 13.01 -8.77 39.86
C PRO A 607 12.86 -10.24 40.28
N THR A 608 11.65 -10.79 40.13
CA THR A 608 11.34 -12.17 40.52
C THR A 608 12.11 -13.18 39.68
N LEU A 609 12.20 -12.97 38.36
CA LEU A 609 13.01 -13.79 37.44
C LEU A 609 14.50 -13.75 37.80
N CYS A 610 15.04 -12.54 37.99
CA CYS A 610 16.43 -12.37 38.41
C CYS A 610 16.68 -13.11 39.73
N LEU A 611 15.86 -12.89 40.76
CA LEU A 611 16.03 -13.52 42.06
C LEU A 611 15.89 -15.05 42.01
N ALA A 612 14.96 -15.59 41.20
CA ALA A 612 14.80 -17.04 41.02
C ALA A 612 16.04 -17.71 40.39
N ARG A 613 16.70 -17.06 39.43
CA ARG A 613 17.95 -17.57 38.83
C ARG A 613 19.12 -17.63 39.81
N ARG A 614 19.15 -16.74 40.81
CA ARG A 614 20.18 -16.75 41.87
C ARG A 614 20.06 -18.00 42.74
N GLY A 615 18.84 -18.45 43.05
CA GLY A 615 18.59 -19.68 43.81
C GLY A 615 19.13 -20.94 43.12
N CYS A 616 19.04 -21.01 41.78
CA CYS A 616 19.59 -22.12 40.99
C CYS A 616 21.12 -22.06 40.82
N GLN A 617 21.75 -20.88 40.84
CA GLN A 617 23.21 -20.77 40.78
C GLN A 617 23.87 -20.93 42.16
N SER A 618 23.16 -20.67 43.25
CA SER A 618 23.67 -20.95 44.60
C SER A 618 23.58 -22.43 44.99
N SER A 619 22.68 -23.23 44.40
CA SER A 619 22.55 -24.66 44.74
C SER A 619 23.64 -25.54 44.12
N THR A 620 24.41 -25.04 43.16
CA THR A 620 25.56 -25.74 42.57
C THR A 620 26.89 -25.37 43.24
N ALA A 621 26.93 -24.35 44.11
CA ALA A 621 28.14 -23.92 44.82
C ALA A 621 28.29 -24.50 46.24
N THR A 622 27.28 -25.19 46.79
CA THR A 622 27.30 -25.76 48.16
C THR A 622 27.56 -27.28 48.22
N LYS A 623 28.10 -27.88 47.15
CA LYS A 623 28.52 -29.30 47.14
C LYS A 623 30.03 -29.54 46.99
N GLN A 624 30.85 -28.52 47.19
CA GLN A 624 32.29 -28.68 47.41
C GLN A 624 32.77 -27.74 48.52
N ALA A 625 32.57 -28.18 49.76
CA ALA A 625 33.41 -27.87 50.92
C ALA A 625 33.27 -29.04 51.90
#